data_AF-A0A2J8BAP5-F1
#
_entry.id   AF-A0A2J8BAP5-F1
#
_cell.length_a   1.000
_cell.length_b   1.000
_cell.length_c   1.000
_cell.angle_alpha   90.00
_cell.angle_beta   90.00
_cell.angle_gamma   90.00
#
_symmetry.space_group_name_H-M   'P 1'
#
loop_
_entity.id
_entity.type
_entity.pdbx_description
1 polymer ?
#
loop_
_entity_poly.entity_id
_entity_poly.type
_entity_poly.pdbx_seq_one_letter_code
_entity_poly.pdbx_strand_id
1 'polypeptide(L)'
;MGPLQMRVWKNLVTLLAQKNEILTKKIRYLSQRSLRKKLMFYLSDEAMRQHSTSFSLPFNRQELADYLSVDRSALSSELSKMQKEGLLSYHKEAFTLHKIWDT
;
A
#
# COMPACT_ATOMS: atom_id res chain seq x y z
N MET A 1 29.85 28.29 3.38
CA MET A 1 29.40 27.23 2.44
C MET A 1 28.84 27.90 1.19
N GLY A 2 29.34 27.53 0.01
CA GLY A 2 28.88 28.15 -1.25
C GLY A 2 27.43 27.76 -1.60
N PRO A 3 26.69 28.57 -2.38
CA PRO A 3 25.29 28.31 -2.73
C PRO A 3 25.09 26.96 -3.45
N LEU A 4 26.09 26.50 -4.21
CA LEU A 4 26.09 25.17 -4.83
C LEU A 4 26.19 24.04 -3.80
N GLN A 5 27.04 24.18 -2.79
CA GLN A 5 27.18 23.19 -1.71
C GLN A 5 25.88 23.07 -0.92
N MET A 6 25.20 24.19 -0.65
CA MET A 6 23.90 24.21 0.03
C MET A 6 22.82 23.47 -0.79
N ARG A 7 22.81 23.66 -2.12
CA ARG A 7 21.85 23.00 -3.01
C ARG A 7 22.07 21.49 -3.09
N VAL A 8 23.32 21.05 -3.20
CA VAL A 8 23.67 19.62 -3.19
C VAL A 8 23.30 18.98 -1.85
N TRP A 9 23.61 19.63 -0.73
CA TRP A 9 23.23 19.17 0.61
C TRP A 9 21.71 19.03 0.75
N LYS A 10 20.95 20.04 0.32
CA LYS A 10 19.49 20.01 0.41
C LYS A 10 18.91 18.87 -0.43
N ASN A 11 19.41 18.68 -1.65
CA ASN A 11 18.97 17.58 -2.52
C ASN A 11 19.26 16.20 -1.90
N LEU A 12 20.44 16.01 -1.32
CA LEU A 12 20.82 14.76 -0.66
C LEU A 12 19.95 14.48 0.56
N VAL A 13 19.72 15.49 1.42
CA VAL A 13 18.85 15.34 2.60
C VAL A 13 17.41 15.03 2.18
N THR A 14 16.89 15.70 1.16
CA THR A 14 15.54 15.41 0.63
C THR A 14 15.46 13.99 0.06
N LEU A 15 16.46 13.55 -0.69
CA LEU A 15 16.50 12.19 -1.25
C LEU A 15 16.56 11.13 -0.15
N LEU A 16 17.38 11.35 0.88
CA LEU A 16 17.49 10.46 2.03
C LEU A 16 16.18 10.40 2.83
N ALA A 17 15.53 11.55 3.05
CA ALA A 17 14.22 11.60 3.70
C ALA A 17 13.17 10.79 2.94
N GLN A 18 13.11 10.94 1.61
CA GLN A 18 12.21 10.17 0.74
C GLN A 18 12.50 8.66 0.81
N LYS A 19 13.78 8.27 0.75
CA LYS A 19 14.17 6.85 0.87
C LYS A 19 13.84 6.28 2.24
N ASN A 20 14.04 7.06 3.31
CA ASN A 20 13.72 6.66 4.67
C ASN A 20 12.19 6.51 4.87
N GLU A 21 11.40 7.39 4.26
CA GLU A 21 9.94 7.28 4.28
C GLU A 21 9.47 5.98 3.61
N ILE A 22 10.03 5.63 2.45
CA ILE A 22 9.73 4.37 1.74
C ILE A 22 10.10 3.15 2.61
N LEU A 23 11.30 3.15 3.20
CA LEU A 23 11.76 2.06 4.07
C LEU A 23 10.88 1.93 5.32
N THR A 24 10.50 3.05 5.93
CA THR A 24 9.63 3.09 7.11
C THR A 24 8.23 2.59 6.78
N LYS A 25 7.68 2.95 5.62
CA LYS A 25 6.40 2.40 5.12
C LYS A 25 6.51 0.89 4.90
N LYS A 26 7.59 0.42 4.28
CA LYS A 26 7.85 -1.01 4.05
C LYS A 26 7.97 -1.81 5.37
N ILE A 27 8.67 -1.27 6.37
CA ILE A 27 8.74 -1.87 7.71
C ILE A 27 7.35 -1.93 8.34
N ARG A 28 6.54 -0.87 8.22
CA ARG A 28 5.15 -0.88 8.69
C ARG A 28 4.30 -1.94 7.99
N TYR A 29 4.43 -2.13 6.67
CA TYR A 29 3.70 -3.17 5.96
C TYR A 29 4.10 -4.57 6.43
N LEU A 30 5.39 -4.80 6.62
CA LEU A 30 5.93 -6.10 7.02
C LEU A 30 5.72 -6.41 8.50
N SER A 31 5.60 -5.38 9.36
CA SER A 31 5.37 -5.54 10.80
C SER A 31 3.90 -5.79 11.17
N GLN A 32 2.96 -5.64 10.23
CA GLN A 32 1.56 -5.96 10.50
C GLN A 32 1.36 -7.47 10.67
N ARG A 33 0.92 -7.86 11.88
CA ARG A 33 0.73 -9.26 12.30
C ARG A 33 -0.32 -10.04 11.50
N SER A 34 -1.20 -9.38 10.76
CA SER A 34 -2.27 -10.06 10.01
C SER A 34 -2.35 -9.61 8.55
N LEU A 35 -2.67 -10.57 7.68
CA LEU A 35 -2.94 -10.35 6.26
C LEU A 35 -3.97 -9.25 6.02
N ARG A 36 -5.02 -9.18 6.86
CA ARG A 36 -6.00 -8.10 6.86
C ARG A 36 -5.37 -6.73 6.89
N LYS A 37 -4.49 -6.49 7.87
CA LYS A 37 -3.85 -5.17 8.03
C LYS A 37 -2.90 -4.86 6.87
N LYS A 38 -2.19 -5.85 6.34
CA LYS A 38 -1.37 -5.69 5.11
C LYS A 38 -2.22 -5.24 3.93
N LEU A 39 -3.35 -5.92 3.70
CA LEU A 39 -4.31 -5.59 2.64
C LEU A 39 -4.89 -4.18 2.81
N MET A 40 -5.37 -3.85 4.01
CA MET A 40 -5.92 -2.52 4.29
C MET A 40 -4.90 -1.42 4.05
N PHE A 41 -3.67 -1.56 4.57
CA PHE A 41 -2.63 -0.57 4.35
C PHE A 41 -2.27 -0.39 2.88
N TYR A 42 -2.10 -1.49 2.16
CA TYR A 42 -1.73 -1.45 0.74
C TYR A 42 -2.83 -0.82 -0.10
N LEU A 43 -4.09 -1.25 0.07
CA LEU A 43 -5.21 -0.72 -0.69
C LEU A 43 -5.49 0.75 -0.34
N SER A 44 -5.34 1.16 0.92
CA SER A 44 -5.43 2.57 1.32
C SER A 44 -4.33 3.42 0.68
N ASP A 45 -3.06 2.96 0.70
CA ASP A 45 -1.95 3.69 0.06
C ASP A 45 -2.17 3.84 -1.44
N GLU A 46 -2.69 2.79 -2.10
CA GLU A 46 -3.01 2.83 -3.52
C GLU A 46 -4.17 3.79 -3.82
N ALA A 47 -5.23 3.78 -3.00
CA ALA A 47 -6.33 4.74 -3.11
C ALA A 47 -5.83 6.20 -2.99
N MET A 48 -4.92 6.45 -2.05
CA MET A 48 -4.31 7.77 -1.87
C MET A 48 -3.45 8.17 -3.07
N ARG A 49 -2.65 7.24 -3.62
CA ARG A 49 -1.81 7.48 -4.81
C ARG A 49 -2.63 7.79 -6.05
N GLN A 50 -3.75 7.10 -6.23
CA GLN A 50 -4.65 7.30 -7.36
C GLN A 50 -5.69 8.42 -7.09
N HIS A 51 -5.64 9.04 -5.91
CA HIS A 51 -6.61 10.05 -5.45
C HIS A 51 -8.08 9.61 -5.60
N SER A 52 -8.35 8.32 -5.44
CA SER A 52 -9.67 7.71 -5.66
C SER A 52 -9.88 6.50 -4.76
N THR A 53 -11.08 6.36 -4.22
CA THR A 53 -11.48 5.17 -3.45
C THR A 53 -11.82 3.98 -4.35
N SER A 54 -12.04 4.21 -5.65
CA SER A 54 -12.23 3.18 -6.68
C SER A 54 -11.05 3.20 -7.65
N PHE A 55 -10.33 2.08 -7.75
CA PHE A 55 -9.10 1.97 -8.52
C PHE A 55 -8.92 0.57 -9.09
N SER A 56 -8.06 0.45 -10.11
CA SER A 56 -7.62 -0.84 -10.64
C SER A 56 -6.16 -1.08 -10.28
N LEU A 57 -5.86 -2.30 -9.85
CA LEU A 57 -4.48 -2.74 -9.68
C LEU A 57 -3.94 -3.30 -10.99
N PRO A 58 -2.66 -3.08 -11.33
CA PRO A 58 -2.01 -3.71 -12.47
C PRO A 58 -1.60 -5.17 -12.17
N PHE A 59 -2.23 -5.80 -11.18
CA PHE A 59 -1.88 -7.10 -10.65
C PHE A 59 -3.11 -7.98 -10.58
N ASN A 60 -2.99 -9.21 -11.07
CA ASN A 60 -3.97 -10.24 -10.80
C ASN A 60 -3.85 -10.75 -9.35
N ARG A 61 -4.76 -11.64 -8.93
CA ARG A 61 -4.81 -12.15 -7.56
C ARG A 61 -3.53 -12.88 -7.13
N GLN A 62 -2.88 -13.59 -8.05
CA GLN A 62 -1.65 -14.32 -7.77
C GLN A 62 -0.49 -13.34 -7.58
N GLU A 63 -0.33 -12.39 -8.50
CA GLU A 63 0.70 -11.36 -8.42
C GLU A 63 0.57 -10.51 -7.16
N LEU A 64 -0.65 -10.18 -6.75
CA LEU A 64 -0.90 -9.48 -5.50
C LEU A 64 -0.51 -10.32 -4.27
N ALA A 65 -0.72 -11.64 -4.31
CA ALA A 65 -0.31 -12.54 -3.25
C ALA A 65 1.22 -12.62 -3.13
N ASP A 66 1.90 -12.75 -4.28
CA ASP A 66 3.35 -12.76 -4.36
C ASP A 66 3.96 -11.43 -3.88
N TYR A 67 3.36 -10.31 -4.29
CA TYR A 67 3.76 -8.96 -3.87
C TYR A 67 3.65 -8.75 -2.36
N LEU A 68 2.56 -9.24 -1.73
CA LEU A 68 2.36 -9.16 -0.29
C LEU A 68 3.07 -10.28 0.48
N SER A 69 3.73 -11.20 -0.23
CA SER A 69 4.40 -12.40 0.28
C SER A 69 3.48 -13.23 1.18
N VAL A 70 2.30 -13.58 0.65
CA VAL A 70 1.25 -14.37 1.33
C VAL A 70 0.67 -15.42 0.40
N ASP A 71 0.04 -16.45 0.97
CA ASP A 71 -0.65 -17.47 0.19
C ASP A 71 -1.86 -16.89 -0.57
N ARG A 72 -2.00 -17.25 -1.85
CA ARG A 72 -3.13 -16.86 -2.71
C ARG A 72 -4.49 -17.24 -2.11
N SER A 73 -4.58 -18.42 -1.48
CA SER A 73 -5.80 -18.90 -0.83
C SER A 73 -6.16 -18.05 0.39
N ALA A 74 -5.17 -17.69 1.21
CA ALA A 74 -5.34 -16.79 2.34
C ALA A 74 -5.77 -15.39 1.88
N LEU A 75 -5.12 -14.84 0.84
CA LEU A 75 -5.48 -13.56 0.22
C LEU A 75 -6.94 -13.54 -0.23
N SER A 76 -7.35 -14.57 -0.99
CA SER A 76 -8.70 -14.66 -1.53
C SER A 76 -9.76 -14.81 -0.43
N SER A 77 -9.44 -15.61 0.60
CA SER A 77 -10.31 -15.79 1.76
C SER A 77 -10.47 -14.50 2.55
N GLU A 78 -9.39 -13.76 2.78
CA GLU A 78 -9.40 -12.52 3.53
C GLU A 78 -10.14 -11.40 2.78
N LEU A 79 -9.90 -11.25 1.47
CA LEU A 79 -10.65 -10.30 0.65
C LEU A 79 -12.15 -10.59 0.62
N SER A 80 -12.52 -11.87 0.56
CA SER A 80 -13.93 -12.27 0.62
C SER A 80 -14.57 -11.95 1.97
N LYS A 81 -13.83 -12.10 3.08
CA LYS A 81 -14.30 -11.68 4.42
C LYS A 81 -14.46 -10.17 4.50
N MET A 82 -13.45 -9.41 4.08
CA MET A 82 -13.50 -7.94 4.07
C MET A 82 -14.65 -7.40 3.22
N GLN A 83 -14.96 -8.07 2.10
CA GLN A 83 -16.11 -7.73 1.27
C GLN A 83 -17.45 -8.02 1.97
N LYS A 84 -17.59 -9.18 2.62
CA LYS A 84 -18.78 -9.51 3.42
C LYS A 84 -18.98 -8.56 4.60
N GLU A 85 -17.90 -8.05 5.17
CA GLU A 85 -17.90 -7.05 6.24
C GLU A 85 -18.23 -5.64 5.75
N GLY A 86 -18.39 -5.43 4.43
CA GLY A 86 -18.71 -4.12 3.84
C GLY A 86 -17.53 -3.14 3.85
N LEU A 87 -16.30 -3.63 4.06
CA LEU A 87 -15.10 -2.80 4.10
C LEU A 87 -14.67 -2.36 2.70
N LEU A 88 -14.77 -3.28 1.74
CA LEU A 88 -14.41 -3.05 0.34
C LEU A 88 -15.36 -3.82 -0.57
N SER A 89 -15.38 -3.44 -1.85
CA SER A 89 -15.91 -4.26 -2.94
C SER A 89 -14.80 -4.48 -3.94
N TYR A 90 -14.76 -5.65 -4.57
CA TYR A 90 -13.81 -5.90 -5.65
C TYR A 90 -14.43 -6.75 -6.74
N HIS A 91 -13.98 -6.55 -7.97
CA HIS A 91 -14.24 -7.42 -9.10
C HIS A 91 -12.96 -7.55 -9.92
N LYS A 92 -12.40 -8.78 -9.97
CA LYS A 92 -11.09 -9.05 -10.59
C LYS A 92 -10.01 -8.15 -9.97
N GLU A 93 -9.50 -7.20 -10.75
CA GLU A 93 -8.41 -6.26 -10.46
C GLU A 93 -8.94 -4.89 -10.00
N ALA A 94 -10.25 -4.65 -10.16
CA ALA A 94 -10.91 -3.43 -9.73
C ALA A 94 -11.32 -3.53 -8.26
N PHE A 95 -10.96 -2.53 -7.49
CA PHE A 95 -11.26 -2.39 -6.06
C PHE A 95 -12.03 -1.10 -5.81
N THR A 96 -12.86 -1.12 -4.78
CA THR A 96 -13.54 0.05 -4.24
C THR A 96 -13.53 -0.04 -2.73
N LEU A 97 -12.98 0.97 -2.08
CA LEU A 97 -12.94 1.07 -0.62
C LEU A 97 -14.14 1.87 -0.12
N HIS A 98 -14.94 1.26 0.75
CA HIS A 98 -16.09 1.94 1.36
C HIS A 98 -15.70 2.74 2.60
N LYS A 99 -14.55 2.41 3.18
CA LYS A 99 -13.99 3.10 4.33
C LYS A 99 -12.49 3.29 4.09
N ILE A 100 -12.04 4.54 4.08
CA ILE A 100 -10.60 4.83 4.13
C ILE A 100 -10.19 4.62 5.59
N TRP A 101 -9.27 3.70 5.83
CA TRP A 101 -8.73 3.50 7.17
C TRP A 101 -7.50 4.38 7.33
N ASP A 102 -7.61 5.35 8.22
CA ASP A 102 -6.46 6.07 8.73
C ASP A 102 -5.58 5.13 9.55
N THR A 103 -4.28 5.28 9.33
CA THR A 103 -3.13 4.53 9.88
C THR A 103 -3.16 4.29 11.38
#